data_AF-A0A5C3E2L0-F1
#
_entry.id   AF-A0A5C3E2L0-F1
#
_cell.length_a   1.000
_cell.length_b   1.000
_cell.length_c   1.000
_cell.angle_alpha   90.00
_cell.angle_beta   90.00
_cell.angle_gamma   90.00
#
_symmetry.space_group_name_H-M   'P 1'
#
loop_
_entity.id
_entity.type
_entity.pdbx_description
1 polymer ?
#
loop_
_entity_poly.entity_id
_entity_poly.type
_entity_poly.pdbx_seq_one_letter_code
_entity_poly.pdbx_strand_id
1 'polypeptide(L)'
;MSMKKLLLLMLSLATIATGGARGFEIDKDIIICTENTPVEQAIEALKEHVVEAIRQNPSLKSPHVEAFPQFFEDMRMSGRMAQPHPIEGLAWNTWYAGELGRMHAEHQAYLRTLREIHTEAARMQLNPRRG
;
A
#
# COMPACT_ATOMS: atom_id res chain seq x y z
N MET A 1 24.02 34.25 0.29
CA MET A 1 23.60 32.90 -0.14
C MET A 1 22.39 33.07 -1.05
N SER A 2 22.46 32.64 -2.32
CA SER A 2 21.43 32.98 -3.33
C SER A 2 20.12 32.22 -3.09
N MET A 3 18.98 32.89 -3.21
CA MET A 3 17.61 32.38 -3.00
C MET A 3 17.32 31.10 -3.81
N LYS A 4 18.03 30.90 -4.93
CA LYS A 4 17.97 29.70 -5.77
C LYS A 4 18.51 28.44 -5.08
N LYS A 5 19.53 28.58 -4.21
CA LYS A 5 20.08 27.46 -3.43
C LYS A 5 19.16 27.03 -2.30
N LEU A 6 18.36 27.96 -1.74
CA LEU A 6 17.35 27.63 -0.73
C LEU A 6 16.18 26.87 -1.34
N LEU A 7 15.76 27.24 -2.56
CA LEU A 7 14.67 26.57 -3.27
C LEU A 7 15.06 25.13 -3.67
N LEU A 8 16.30 24.92 -4.11
CA LEU A 8 16.84 23.58 -4.41
C LEU A 8 17.00 22.70 -3.15
N LEU A 9 17.34 23.27 -2.00
CA LEU A 9 17.41 22.56 -0.72
C LEU A 9 16.03 22.18 -0.19
N MET A 10 15.03 23.04 -0.36
CA MET A 10 13.64 22.75 0.02
C MET A 10 13.00 21.71 -0.90
N LEU A 11 13.42 21.62 -2.16
CA LEU A 11 12.91 20.59 -3.09
C LEU A 11 13.51 19.19 -2.83
N SER A 12 14.68 19.11 -2.19
CA SER A 12 15.32 17.83 -1.82
C SER A 12 14.78 17.19 -0.53
N LEU A 13 13.84 17.84 0.18
CA LEU A 13 13.26 17.29 1.41
C LEU A 13 11.89 16.62 1.22
N ALA A 14 11.39 16.49 -0.02
CA ALA A 14 10.18 15.72 -0.32
C ALA A 14 10.45 14.21 -0.58
N THR A 15 11.69 13.75 -0.44
CA THR A 15 12.10 12.34 -0.67
C THR A 15 12.37 11.57 0.63
N ILE A 16 11.70 11.92 1.72
CA ILE A 16 11.76 11.16 2.98
C ILE A 16 10.43 10.43 3.17
N ALA A 17 10.36 9.19 2.65
CA ALA A 17 9.68 8.03 3.27
C ALA A 17 9.27 6.95 2.23
N THR A 18 10.22 6.33 1.53
CA THR A 18 9.98 5.01 0.89
C THR A 18 10.97 3.93 1.34
N GLY A 19 11.81 4.24 2.34
CA GLY A 19 12.62 3.25 3.04
C GLY A 19 11.76 2.51 4.06
N GLY A 20 10.87 1.61 3.62
CA GLY A 20 9.98 0.93 4.57
C GLY A 20 9.08 -0.17 4.05
N ALA A 21 9.10 -0.51 2.76
CA ALA A 21 8.63 -1.79 2.25
C ALA A 21 8.96 -1.80 0.77
N ARG A 22 9.90 -2.65 0.34
CA ARG A 22 9.92 -3.08 -1.06
C ARG A 22 8.73 -4.02 -1.25
N GLY A 23 7.53 -3.45 -1.22
CA GLY A 23 6.33 -4.13 -1.66
C GLY A 23 6.46 -4.28 -3.16
N PHE A 24 6.46 -5.53 -3.62
CA PHE A 24 6.06 -5.98 -4.96
C PHE A 24 6.22 -4.97 -6.09
N GLU A 25 7.18 -5.24 -6.96
CA GLU A 25 7.40 -4.44 -8.15
C GLU A 25 7.28 -5.34 -9.37
N ILE A 26 6.12 -5.29 -10.03
CA ILE A 26 6.00 -5.79 -11.41
C ILE A 26 6.53 -4.74 -12.37
N ASP A 27 6.86 -5.13 -13.60
CA ASP A 27 7.30 -4.18 -14.63
C ASP A 27 6.26 -3.07 -14.78
N LYS A 28 6.72 -1.82 -14.68
CA LYS A 28 5.86 -0.62 -14.65
C LYS A 28 5.05 -0.45 -15.93
N ASP A 29 5.56 -0.94 -17.06
CA ASP A 29 5.00 -0.71 -18.40
C ASP A 29 4.09 -1.88 -18.85
N ILE A 30 3.91 -2.91 -17.99
CA ILE A 30 3.02 -4.03 -18.31
C ILE A 30 1.56 -3.59 -18.24
N ILE A 31 0.78 -3.96 -19.24
CA ILE A 31 -0.66 -3.66 -19.28
C ILE A 31 -1.38 -4.73 -18.46
N ILE A 32 -2.00 -4.31 -17.35
CA ILE A 32 -2.83 -5.18 -16.50
C ILE A 32 -4.27 -5.22 -17.02
N CYS A 33 -4.80 -4.08 -17.45
CA CYS A 33 -6.21 -3.95 -17.84
C CYS A 33 -6.38 -2.86 -18.90
N THR A 34 -7.28 -3.11 -19.85
CA THR A 34 -7.73 -2.14 -20.86
C THR A 34 -9.22 -1.88 -20.69
N GLU A 35 -9.75 -0.83 -21.33
CA GLU A 35 -11.17 -0.38 -21.20
C GLU A 35 -12.21 -1.50 -21.38
N ASN A 36 -11.93 -2.51 -22.21
CA ASN A 36 -12.85 -3.60 -22.51
C ASN A 36 -12.50 -4.93 -21.83
N THR A 37 -11.49 -4.94 -20.96
CA THR A 37 -11.09 -6.15 -20.24
C THR A 37 -12.07 -6.42 -19.10
N PRO A 38 -12.73 -7.60 -19.03
CA PRO A 38 -13.53 -7.99 -17.87
C PRO A 38 -12.68 -7.97 -16.59
N VAL A 39 -13.25 -7.49 -15.48
CA VAL A 39 -12.52 -7.32 -14.22
C VAL A 39 -11.94 -8.64 -13.73
N GLU A 40 -12.65 -9.75 -13.89
CA GLU A 40 -12.20 -11.08 -13.51
C GLU A 40 -10.94 -11.49 -14.29
N GLN A 41 -10.89 -11.19 -15.59
CA GLN A 41 -9.71 -11.46 -16.42
C GLN A 41 -8.54 -10.57 -16.04
N ALA A 42 -8.80 -9.29 -15.72
CA ALA A 42 -7.77 -8.37 -15.26
C ALA A 42 -7.18 -8.79 -13.90
N ILE A 43 -8.01 -9.32 -13.00
CA ILE A 43 -7.58 -9.88 -11.71
C ILE A 43 -6.65 -11.06 -11.93
N GLU A 44 -7.01 -12.01 -12.80
CA GLU A 44 -6.15 -13.17 -13.07
C GLU A 44 -4.84 -12.76 -13.76
N ALA A 45 -4.87 -11.85 -14.73
CA ALA A 45 -3.66 -11.31 -15.37
C ALA A 45 -2.72 -10.66 -14.34
N LEU A 46 -3.27 -9.86 -13.43
CA LEU A 46 -2.49 -9.25 -12.36
C LEU A 46 -1.86 -10.29 -11.43
N LYS A 47 -2.60 -11.33 -11.04
CA LYS A 47 -2.07 -12.43 -10.21
C LYS A 47 -0.90 -13.11 -10.90
N GLU A 48 -1.01 -13.40 -12.19
CA GLU A 48 0.08 -14.02 -12.97
C GLU A 48 1.35 -13.16 -12.96
N HIS A 49 1.22 -11.86 -13.23
CA HIS A 49 2.37 -10.94 -13.19
C HIS A 49 3.00 -10.84 -11.80
N VAL A 50 2.20 -10.83 -10.74
CA VAL A 50 2.70 -10.83 -9.37
C VAL A 50 3.42 -12.13 -9.04
N VAL A 51 2.85 -13.28 -9.42
CA VAL A 51 3.50 -14.59 -9.21
C VAL A 51 4.84 -14.64 -9.94
N GLU A 52 4.91 -14.13 -11.16
CA GLU A 52 6.15 -14.08 -11.93
C GLU A 52 7.19 -13.16 -11.27
N ALA A 53 6.79 -11.98 -10.79
CA ALA A 53 7.70 -11.09 -10.05
C ALA A 53 8.23 -11.75 -8.76
N ILE A 54 7.39 -12.49 -8.02
CA ILE A 54 7.81 -13.25 -6.84
C ILE A 54 8.78 -14.37 -7.21
N ARG A 55 8.57 -15.07 -8.33
CA ARG A 55 9.50 -16.09 -8.81
C ARG A 55 10.87 -15.51 -9.14
N GLN A 56 10.89 -14.34 -9.78
CA GLN A 56 12.12 -13.63 -10.13
C GLN A 56 12.82 -13.04 -8.89
N ASN A 57 12.06 -12.69 -7.86
CA ASN A 57 12.60 -12.21 -6.59
C ASN A 57 11.86 -12.83 -5.39
N PRO A 58 12.32 -14.00 -4.91
CA PRO A 58 11.69 -14.70 -3.78
C PRO A 58 11.73 -13.97 -2.44
N SER A 59 12.45 -12.85 -2.34
CA SER A 59 12.45 -12.00 -1.14
C SER A 59 11.22 -11.10 -1.02
N LEU A 60 10.45 -10.96 -2.11
CA LEU A 60 9.15 -10.30 -2.09
C LEU A 60 8.19 -11.14 -1.22
N LYS A 61 7.31 -10.47 -0.49
CA LYS A 61 6.23 -11.17 0.24
C LYS A 61 5.24 -11.75 -0.77
N SER A 62 4.07 -12.26 -0.38
CA SER A 62 2.92 -12.41 -1.30
C SER A 62 1.83 -11.41 -0.92
N PRO A 63 1.10 -10.76 -1.85
CA PRO A 63 0.02 -9.88 -1.46
C PRO A 63 -1.08 -10.68 -0.78
N HIS A 64 -1.87 -10.01 0.05
CA HIS A 64 -3.08 -10.64 0.58
C HIS A 64 -4.04 -10.96 -0.59
N VAL A 65 -4.77 -12.07 -0.51
CA VAL A 65 -5.66 -12.53 -1.59
C VAL A 65 -6.71 -11.48 -1.97
N GLU A 66 -7.17 -10.70 -0.99
CA GLU A 66 -8.14 -9.62 -1.20
C GLU A 66 -7.54 -8.36 -1.85
N ALA A 67 -6.21 -8.24 -1.91
CA ALA A 67 -5.57 -7.05 -2.50
C ALA A 67 -5.88 -6.92 -3.99
N PHE A 68 -6.02 -8.03 -4.70
CA PHE A 68 -6.32 -8.03 -6.14
C PHE A 68 -7.72 -7.48 -6.42
N PRO A 69 -8.83 -8.04 -5.90
CA PRO A 69 -10.16 -7.46 -6.13
C PRO A 69 -10.29 -6.05 -5.56
N GLN A 70 -9.69 -5.75 -4.40
CA GLN A 70 -9.74 -4.42 -3.81
C GLN A 70 -9.07 -3.35 -4.71
N PHE A 71 -7.95 -3.68 -5.35
CA PHE A 71 -7.30 -2.77 -6.29
C PHE A 71 -8.23 -2.34 -7.42
N PHE A 72 -8.91 -3.29 -8.07
CA PHE A 72 -9.82 -2.98 -9.18
C PHE A 72 -11.06 -2.23 -8.71
N GLU A 73 -11.55 -2.53 -7.50
CA GLU A 73 -12.63 -1.77 -6.88
C GLU A 73 -12.23 -0.31 -6.66
N ASP A 74 -11.02 -0.04 -6.16
CA ASP A 74 -10.52 1.32 -5.96
C ASP A 74 -10.28 2.04 -7.30
N MET A 75 -9.78 1.34 -8.33
CA MET A 75 -9.67 1.88 -9.68
C MET A 75 -11.05 2.22 -10.28
N ARG A 76 -12.08 1.41 -9.99
CA ARG A 76 -13.46 1.67 -10.41
C ARG A 76 -14.02 2.89 -9.68
N MET A 77 -13.84 2.97 -8.37
CA MET A 77 -14.33 4.07 -7.53
C MET A 77 -13.65 5.42 -7.87
N SER A 78 -12.40 5.40 -8.31
CA SER A 78 -11.68 6.58 -8.82
C SER A 78 -12.01 6.93 -10.28
N GLY A 79 -12.84 6.13 -10.96
CA GLY A 79 -13.21 6.30 -12.36
C GLY A 79 -12.10 5.92 -13.36
N ARG A 80 -10.98 5.34 -12.90
CA ARG A 80 -9.86 4.90 -13.76
C ARG A 80 -10.24 3.77 -14.71
N MET A 81 -11.13 2.88 -14.28
CA MET A 81 -11.61 1.76 -15.12
C MET A 81 -12.40 2.20 -16.36
N ALA A 82 -12.96 3.41 -16.35
CA ALA A 82 -13.75 3.96 -17.45
C ALA A 82 -12.94 4.90 -18.36
N GLN A 83 -11.63 5.01 -18.13
CA GLN A 83 -10.75 5.85 -18.94
C GLN A 83 -10.15 5.06 -20.10
N PRO A 84 -9.86 5.70 -21.24
CA PRO A 84 -9.23 5.04 -22.38
C PRO A 84 -7.75 4.68 -22.13
N HIS A 85 -7.19 5.11 -21.00
CA HIS A 85 -5.80 4.81 -20.64
C HIS A 85 -5.73 3.45 -19.94
N PRO A 86 -4.83 2.55 -20.37
CA PRO A 86 -4.68 1.26 -19.73
C PRO A 86 -4.23 1.40 -18.28
N ILE A 87 -4.60 0.42 -17.46
CA ILE A 87 -4.06 0.27 -16.12
C ILE A 87 -2.76 -0.51 -16.26
N GLU A 88 -1.66 0.15 -15.92
CA GLU A 88 -0.31 -0.39 -16.04
C GLU A 88 0.24 -0.88 -14.70
N GLY A 89 1.33 -1.65 -14.75
CA GLY A 89 2.05 -2.15 -13.57
C GLY A 89 2.38 -1.07 -12.55
N LEU A 90 2.73 0.14 -13.01
CA LEU A 90 2.99 1.29 -12.13
C LEU A 90 1.79 1.62 -11.23
N ALA A 91 0.57 1.50 -11.74
CA ALA A 91 -0.64 1.79 -10.97
C ALA A 91 -0.80 0.80 -9.81
N TRP A 92 -0.56 -0.48 -10.06
CA TRP A 92 -0.54 -1.51 -9.02
C TRP A 92 0.56 -1.24 -7.99
N ASN A 93 1.81 -1.04 -8.44
CA ASN A 93 2.94 -0.81 -7.54
C ASN A 93 2.69 0.39 -6.61
N THR A 94 2.14 1.48 -7.17
CA THR A 94 1.81 2.70 -6.42
C THR A 94 0.69 2.44 -5.41
N TRP A 95 -0.40 1.81 -5.84
CA TRP A 95 -1.53 1.51 -4.98
C TRP A 95 -1.14 0.57 -3.84
N TYR A 96 -0.42 -0.51 -4.15
CA TYR A 96 -0.06 -1.53 -3.17
C TYR A 96 0.96 -1.02 -2.14
N ALA A 97 1.90 -0.16 -2.54
CA ALA A 97 2.79 0.51 -1.59
C ALA A 97 2.01 1.37 -0.59
N GLY A 98 0.99 2.09 -1.05
CA GLY A 98 0.07 2.83 -0.19
C GLY A 98 -0.70 1.92 0.77
N GLU A 99 -1.21 0.79 0.27
CA GLU A 99 -1.94 -0.19 1.07
C GLU A 99 -1.08 -0.80 2.18
N LEU A 100 0.17 -1.15 1.89
CA LEU A 100 1.13 -1.58 2.92
C LEU A 100 1.36 -0.51 3.98
N GLY A 101 1.45 0.76 3.57
CA GLY A 101 1.57 1.89 4.48
C GLY A 101 0.36 2.00 5.42
N ARG A 102 -0.85 1.84 4.89
CA ARG A 102 -2.10 1.86 5.67
C ARG A 102 -2.14 0.70 6.68
N MET A 103 -1.86 -0.52 6.22
CA MET A 103 -1.81 -1.70 7.10
C MET A 103 -0.79 -1.54 8.23
N HIS A 104 0.39 -0.97 7.92
CA HIS A 104 1.41 -0.72 8.95
C HIS A 104 0.92 0.31 9.98
N ALA A 105 0.31 1.41 9.53
CA ALA A 105 -0.25 2.43 10.40
C ALA A 105 -1.36 1.88 11.30
N GLU A 106 -2.29 1.10 10.75
CA GLU A 106 -3.36 0.43 11.49
C GLU A 106 -2.81 -0.54 12.55
N HIS A 107 -1.80 -1.33 12.19
CA HIS A 107 -1.16 -2.22 13.14
C HIS A 107 -0.50 -1.47 14.31
N GLN A 108 0.20 -0.37 14.03
CA GLN A 108 0.79 0.47 15.08
C GLN A 108 -0.28 1.10 15.98
N ALA A 109 -1.40 1.55 15.41
CA ALA A 109 -2.53 2.08 16.17
C ALA A 109 -3.14 1.00 17.08
N TYR A 110 -3.36 -0.20 16.56
CA TYR A 110 -3.86 -1.34 17.33
C TYR A 110 -2.96 -1.69 18.53
N LEU A 111 -1.65 -1.79 18.31
CA LEU A 111 -0.69 -2.07 19.38
C LEU A 111 -0.67 -0.97 20.46
N ARG A 112 -0.88 0.29 20.07
CA ARG A 112 -1.00 1.41 21.00
C ARG A 112 -2.24 1.24 21.89
N THR A 113 -3.40 0.96 21.29
CA THR A 113 -4.65 0.74 22.01
C THR A 113 -4.53 -0.44 22.98
N LEU A 114 -3.93 -1.56 22.56
CA LEU A 114 -3.69 -2.70 23.46
C LEU A 114 -2.83 -2.31 24.67
N ARG A 115 -1.76 -1.52 24.45
CA ARG A 115 -0.91 -1.05 25.54
C ARG A 115 -1.67 -0.16 26.52
N GLU A 116 -2.54 0.71 26.02
CA GLU A 116 -3.40 1.57 26.85
C GLU A 116 -4.36 0.74 27.69
N ILE A 117 -5.04 -0.24 27.09
CA ILE A 117 -5.94 -1.17 27.81
C ILE A 117 -5.19 -1.93 28.90
N HIS A 118 -4.02 -2.48 28.60
CA HIS A 118 -3.22 -3.20 29.60
C HIS A 118 -2.75 -2.30 30.74
N THR A 119 -2.36 -1.07 30.43
CA THR A 119 -1.94 -0.09 31.44
C THR A 119 -3.11 0.28 32.35
N GLU A 120 -4.29 0.47 31.77
CA GLU A 120 -5.50 0.80 32.53
C GLU A 120 -5.97 -0.37 33.40
N ALA A 121 -5.97 -1.59 32.88
CA ALA A 121 -6.27 -2.79 33.65
C ALA A 121 -5.29 -3.00 34.82
N ALA A 122 -3.99 -2.75 34.60
CA ALA A 122 -2.99 -2.82 35.67
C ALA A 122 -3.23 -1.75 36.75
N ARG A 123 -3.62 -0.52 36.37
CA ARG A 123 -3.99 0.54 37.34
C ARG A 123 -5.21 0.16 38.17
N MET A 124 -6.22 -0.44 37.56
CA MET A 124 -7.43 -0.90 38.25
C MET A 124 -7.13 -2.03 39.25
N GLN A 125 -6.26 -2.97 38.91
CA GLN A 125 -5.85 -4.06 39.82
C GLN A 125 -5.04 -3.55 41.03
N LEU A 126 -4.28 -2.47 40.87
CA LEU A 126 -3.49 -1.88 41.95
C LEU A 126 -4.31 -0.96 42.89
N ASN A 127 -5.54 -0.60 42.53
CA ASN A 127 -6.38 0.28 43.35
C ASN A 127 -7.86 -0.18 43.40
N PRO A 128 -8.16 -1.31 44.08
CA PRO A 128 -9.48 -1.94 44.04
C PRO A 128 -10.60 -1.20 44.81
N ARG A 129 -10.32 -0.04 45.44
CA ARG A 129 -11.26 0.67 46.34
C ARG A 129 -12.08 1.80 45.68
N ARG A 130 -12.25 1.79 44.36
CA ARG A 130 -13.07 2.78 43.63
C ARG A 130 -14.22 2.18 42.81
N GLY A 131 -14.72 1.01 43.23
CA GLY A 131 -15.99 0.43 42.77
C GLY A 131 -17.04 0.52 43.86
#